data_AF-A0A8J8FD24-F1
#
_entry.id   AF-A0A8J8FD24-F1
#
_cell.length_a   1.000
_cell.length_b   1.000
_cell.length_c   1.000
_cell.angle_alpha   90.00
_cell.angle_beta   90.00
_cell.angle_gamma   90.00
#
_symmetry.space_group_name_H-M   'P 1'
#
loop_
_entity.id
_entity.type
_entity.pdbx_description
1 polymer ?
#
loop_
_entity_poly.entity_id
_entity_poly.type
_entity_poly.pdbx_seq_one_letter_code
_entity_poly.pdbx_strand_id
1 'polypeptide(L)'
;MKKVCLAILLSAVCLFSKAQNYNALVIDYSTGKFDDAKKEVDKLLTEGKLKDKAETYLWKVKVYAEIYADSALTKKYTTAGTDALAALDVYVTKEPDLKLLKEDGSRAISLLYGISFNNGRSYFQASDWNNAYASFSFCQNVSEFIGKNGLSATGKYTIDTTVVLYTAYAAQNAGKQDDAVKRYKALADWKINDADYIDIYKFILNYETDKKNEAEFNKYLAVAREAHPKQLSLWNQFAMNYQTTNSSLMEIVAKYKADDAAGKLKEDDYVTFAESFASPDKAQQNALDSTQQVNLKMAAADAFAKAFNLNNAEGLYAFNTGVLYYSTFTTLDDRFYNYTGQSAELKAKRDAIVKEQQEIAAKSIEWLEKGYSVLKAKTDRNKAESNSLNRSVDYLANIFAWKREKSKGVNPKDFDAFDAKYKLYDSEHDKYKN
;
A
#
# COMPACT_ATOMS: atom_id res chain seq x y z
N MET A 1 12.28 3.13 83.08
CA MET A 1 12.31 4.06 81.91
C MET A 1 13.62 4.04 81.13
N LYS A 2 14.82 3.96 81.75
CA LYS A 2 16.11 3.94 80.99
C LYS A 2 16.39 2.68 80.16
N LYS A 3 15.73 1.54 80.42
CA LYS A 3 15.93 0.28 79.66
C LYS A 3 15.01 0.10 78.45
N VAL A 4 13.93 0.88 78.34
CA VAL A 4 12.96 0.80 77.24
C VAL A 4 13.37 1.72 76.08
N CYS A 5 14.00 2.87 76.38
CA CYS A 5 14.52 3.77 75.34
C CYS A 5 15.68 3.15 74.53
N LEU A 6 16.46 2.24 75.12
CA LEU A 6 17.60 1.61 74.43
C LEU A 6 17.17 0.52 73.43
N ALA A 7 16.04 -0.15 73.68
CA ALA A 7 15.50 -1.19 72.80
C ALA A 7 14.80 -0.60 71.55
N ILE A 8 14.23 0.61 71.68
CA ILE A 8 13.64 1.35 70.54
C ILE A 8 14.74 2.03 69.70
N LEU A 9 15.88 2.41 70.30
CA LEU A 9 17.04 2.88 69.54
C LEU A 9 17.76 1.75 68.80
N LEU A 10 17.85 0.53 69.36
CA LEU A 10 18.53 -0.59 68.70
C LEU A 10 17.72 -1.22 67.56
N SER A 11 16.38 -1.15 67.62
CA SER A 11 15.51 -1.65 66.54
C SER A 11 15.47 -0.71 65.33
N ALA A 12 15.84 0.57 65.48
CA ALA A 12 16.06 1.47 64.36
C ALA A 12 17.36 1.18 63.60
N VAL A 13 18.38 0.59 64.24
CA VAL A 13 19.72 0.42 63.62
C VAL A 13 19.79 -0.74 62.61
N CYS A 14 18.86 -1.71 62.66
CA CYS A 14 18.89 -2.85 61.74
C CYS A 14 18.29 -2.59 60.35
N LEU A 15 17.69 -1.42 60.09
CA LEU A 15 17.23 -1.02 58.75
C LEU A 15 18.20 -0.07 58.02
N PHE A 16 19.25 0.45 58.69
CA PHE A 16 20.20 1.40 58.09
C PHE A 16 21.42 0.76 57.41
N SER A 17 21.63 -0.56 57.54
CA SER A 17 22.83 -1.23 57.03
C SER A 17 22.91 -1.29 55.49
N LYS A 18 21.81 -1.06 54.77
CA LYS A 18 21.82 -0.94 53.29
C LYS A 18 22.09 0.49 52.79
N ALA A 19 21.66 1.52 53.52
CA ALA A 19 21.75 2.93 53.09
C ALA A 19 23.17 3.49 53.11
N GLN A 20 24.07 2.95 53.95
CA GLN A 20 25.44 3.49 54.11
C GLN A 20 26.25 3.59 52.81
N ASN A 21 26.01 2.69 51.85
CA ASN A 21 26.77 2.67 50.59
C ASN A 21 26.25 3.66 49.53
N TYR A 22 25.06 4.23 49.70
CA TYR A 22 24.47 5.22 48.79
C TYR A 22 24.31 6.61 49.43
N ASN A 23 24.86 6.85 50.62
CA ASN A 23 24.60 8.06 51.41
C ASN A 23 24.81 9.37 50.63
N ALA A 24 25.93 9.54 49.92
CA ALA A 24 26.21 10.76 49.16
C ALA A 24 25.15 11.00 48.07
N LEU A 25 24.88 9.96 47.29
CA LEU A 25 23.84 9.96 46.26
C LEU A 25 22.45 10.29 46.83
N VAL A 26 22.07 9.68 47.95
CA VAL A 26 20.78 9.94 48.61
C VAL A 26 20.67 11.39 49.07
N ILE A 27 21.74 11.95 49.63
CA ILE A 27 21.77 13.36 50.07
C ILE A 27 21.61 14.29 48.86
N ASP A 28 22.38 14.08 47.80
CA ASP A 28 22.31 14.95 46.61
C ASP A 28 20.96 14.85 45.91
N TYR A 29 20.41 13.63 45.77
CA TYR A 29 19.09 13.41 45.20
C TYR A 29 17.98 14.07 46.04
N SER A 30 17.97 13.84 47.36
CA SER A 30 16.93 14.39 48.25
C SER A 30 17.01 15.91 48.44
N THR A 31 18.17 16.52 48.20
CA THR A 31 18.37 17.98 48.25
C THR A 31 18.23 18.65 46.90
N GLY A 32 17.83 17.92 45.85
CA GLY A 32 17.59 18.46 44.50
C GLY A 32 18.87 18.77 43.72
N LYS A 33 20.04 18.34 44.18
CA LYS A 33 21.34 18.53 43.51
C LYS A 33 21.55 17.45 42.46
N PHE A 34 20.67 17.41 41.45
CA PHE A 34 20.66 16.32 40.48
C PHE A 34 21.93 16.23 39.62
N ASP A 35 22.64 17.33 39.40
CA ASP A 35 23.95 17.34 38.74
C ASP A 35 25.01 16.56 39.52
N ASP A 36 25.02 16.71 40.85
CA ASP A 36 25.95 16.01 41.75
C ASP A 36 25.51 14.57 41.95
N ALA A 37 24.20 14.33 42.13
CA ALA A 37 23.63 12.98 42.16
C ALA A 37 23.96 12.18 40.89
N LYS A 38 24.00 12.82 39.72
CA LYS A 38 24.45 12.20 38.46
C LYS A 38 25.88 11.70 38.56
N LYS A 39 26.80 12.54 39.06
CA LYS A 39 28.22 12.18 39.20
C LYS A 39 28.38 10.98 40.13
N GLU A 40 27.66 11.00 41.26
CA GLU A 40 27.71 9.91 42.24
C GLU A 40 27.16 8.60 41.65
N VAL A 41 25.98 8.60 40.99
CA VAL A 41 25.42 7.37 40.44
C VAL A 41 26.23 6.81 39.27
N ASP A 42 26.79 7.68 38.42
CA ASP A 42 27.66 7.25 37.32
C ASP A 42 28.94 6.59 37.85
N LYS A 43 29.54 7.18 38.89
CA LYS A 43 30.70 6.58 39.57
C LYS A 43 30.39 5.22 40.18
N LEU A 44 29.23 5.07 40.83
CA LEU A 44 28.80 3.80 41.41
C LEU A 44 28.59 2.71 40.34
N LEU A 45 28.27 3.08 39.10
CA LEU A 45 28.11 2.15 37.98
C LEU A 45 29.41 1.77 37.29
N THR A 46 30.49 2.53 37.50
CA THR A 46 31.80 2.23 36.91
C THR A 46 32.74 1.56 37.91
N GLU A 47 32.58 1.82 39.22
CA GLU A 47 33.54 1.45 40.24
C GLU A 47 32.92 0.64 41.41
N GLY A 48 33.73 -0.22 42.03
CA GLY A 48 33.40 -0.83 43.31
C GLY A 48 32.38 -1.99 43.27
N LYS A 49 31.91 -2.38 44.47
CA LYS A 49 31.07 -3.57 44.70
C LYS A 49 29.59 -3.37 44.32
N LEU A 50 29.18 -2.13 44.03
CA LEU A 50 27.78 -1.79 43.75
C LEU A 50 27.44 -1.72 42.25
N LYS A 51 28.44 -1.66 41.37
CA LYS A 51 28.25 -1.45 39.93
C LYS A 51 27.25 -2.40 39.26
N ASP A 52 27.17 -3.64 39.74
CA ASP A 52 26.32 -4.67 39.17
C ASP A 52 24.98 -4.86 39.90
N LYS A 53 24.71 -4.10 40.96
CA LYS A 53 23.50 -4.21 41.78
C LYS A 53 22.29 -3.58 41.08
N ALA A 54 21.14 -4.25 41.10
CA ALA A 54 19.89 -3.74 40.56
C ALA A 54 19.55 -2.34 41.12
N GLU A 55 19.72 -2.16 42.43
CA GLU A 55 19.51 -0.88 43.13
C GLU A 55 20.31 0.29 42.54
N THR A 56 21.55 0.08 42.10
CA THR A 56 22.37 1.13 41.46
C THR A 56 21.77 1.57 40.12
N TYR A 57 21.23 0.63 39.34
CA TYR A 57 20.54 0.96 38.09
C TYR A 57 19.20 1.67 38.36
N LEU A 58 18.45 1.24 39.37
CA LEU A 58 17.23 1.95 39.80
C LEU A 58 17.55 3.39 40.22
N TRP A 59 18.63 3.60 40.96
CA TRP A 59 19.11 4.95 41.27
C TRP A 59 19.42 5.78 40.02
N LYS A 60 20.02 5.16 38.99
CA LYS A 60 20.26 5.85 37.72
C LYS A 60 18.95 6.25 37.05
N VAL A 61 17.95 5.36 37.02
CA VAL A 61 16.60 5.69 36.52
C VAL A 61 16.04 6.90 37.26
N LYS A 62 16.09 6.91 38.60
CA LYS A 62 15.58 8.00 39.44
C LYS A 62 16.27 9.33 39.18
N VAL A 63 17.60 9.37 39.24
CA VAL A 63 18.38 10.60 39.03
C VAL A 63 18.16 11.15 37.62
N TYR A 64 18.26 10.31 36.60
CA TYR A 64 18.17 10.74 35.22
C TYR A 64 16.73 11.15 34.84
N ALA A 65 15.70 10.58 35.47
CA ALA A 65 14.32 11.04 35.30
C ALA A 65 14.10 12.46 35.86
N GLU A 66 14.71 12.82 37.00
CA GLU A 66 14.65 14.20 37.52
C GLU A 66 15.40 15.17 36.58
N ILE A 67 16.58 14.77 36.08
CA ILE A 67 17.33 15.56 35.09
C ILE A 67 16.50 15.80 33.84
N TYR A 68 15.81 14.76 33.34
CA TYR A 68 14.91 14.84 32.19
C TYR A 68 13.70 15.75 32.44
N ALA A 69 13.24 15.85 33.69
CA ALA A 69 12.14 16.74 34.07
C ALA A 69 12.57 18.20 34.26
N ASP A 70 13.85 18.44 34.56
CA ASP A 70 14.40 19.79 34.71
C ASP A 70 14.83 20.38 33.35
N SER A 71 14.21 21.48 32.97
CA SER A 71 14.44 22.12 31.66
C SER A 71 15.87 22.68 31.47
N ALA A 72 16.56 23.06 32.54
CA ALA A 72 17.93 23.55 32.46
C ALA A 72 18.92 22.38 32.38
N LEU A 73 18.71 21.35 33.19
CA LEU A 73 19.57 20.17 33.18
C LEU A 73 19.36 19.31 31.94
N THR A 74 18.14 19.19 31.41
CA THR A 74 17.88 18.49 30.14
C THR A 74 18.63 19.11 28.97
N LYS A 75 18.81 20.45 28.96
CA LYS A 75 19.63 21.11 27.93
C LYS A 75 21.12 20.75 28.06
N LYS A 76 21.60 20.57 29.29
CA LYS A 76 22.99 20.15 29.57
C LYS A 76 23.20 18.66 29.30
N TYR A 77 22.20 17.84 29.58
CA TYR A 77 22.20 16.39 29.50
C TYR A 77 21.06 15.92 28.58
N THR A 78 21.23 16.15 27.28
CA THR A 78 20.17 15.95 26.27
C THR A 78 19.70 14.49 26.15
N THR A 79 20.51 13.53 26.59
CA THR A 79 20.20 12.09 26.58
C THR A 79 19.57 11.59 27.88
N ALA A 80 19.32 12.46 28.87
CA ALA A 80 18.96 12.01 30.22
C ALA A 80 17.74 11.05 30.24
N GLY A 81 16.70 11.34 29.46
CA GLY A 81 15.52 10.47 29.35
C GLY A 81 15.85 9.10 28.73
N THR A 82 16.61 9.06 27.63
CA THR A 82 17.01 7.80 26.98
C THR A 82 17.97 6.99 27.85
N ASP A 83 18.85 7.65 28.58
CA ASP A 83 19.77 7.01 29.52
C ASP A 83 19.04 6.44 30.74
N ALA A 84 17.97 7.11 31.20
CA ALA A 84 17.08 6.58 32.24
C ALA A 84 16.36 5.32 31.76
N LEU A 85 15.82 5.34 30.53
CA LEU A 85 15.11 4.18 29.97
C LEU A 85 16.05 2.99 29.74
N ALA A 86 17.26 3.23 29.23
CA ALA A 86 18.28 2.19 29.10
C ALA A 86 18.69 1.61 30.46
N ALA A 87 18.79 2.44 31.51
CA ALA A 87 19.06 1.96 32.86
C ALA A 87 17.89 1.14 33.42
N LEU A 88 16.65 1.49 33.08
CA LEU A 88 15.46 0.73 33.46
C LEU A 88 15.48 -0.67 32.82
N ASP A 89 15.80 -0.76 31.53
CA ASP A 89 15.94 -2.06 30.84
C ASP A 89 16.97 -2.95 31.56
N VAL A 90 18.13 -2.40 31.93
CA VAL A 90 19.14 -3.15 32.68
C VAL A 90 18.65 -3.53 34.08
N TYR A 91 17.97 -2.64 34.79
CA TYR A 91 17.36 -2.95 36.10
C TYR A 91 16.41 -4.14 36.00
N VAL A 92 15.53 -4.18 35.00
CA VAL A 92 14.56 -5.27 34.78
C VAL A 92 15.26 -6.61 34.59
N THR A 93 16.41 -6.66 33.91
CA THR A 93 17.18 -7.91 33.77
C THR A 93 17.75 -8.41 35.09
N LYS A 94 18.03 -7.50 36.03
CA LYS A 94 18.66 -7.80 37.32
C LYS A 94 17.64 -8.09 38.43
N GLU A 95 16.48 -7.46 38.37
CA GLU A 95 15.38 -7.65 39.33
C GLU A 95 14.03 -7.74 38.60
N PRO A 96 13.73 -8.89 37.97
CA PRO A 96 12.53 -9.04 37.13
C PRO A 96 11.19 -8.94 37.88
N ASP A 97 11.18 -9.12 39.21
CA ASP A 97 9.97 -8.97 40.03
C ASP A 97 9.60 -7.50 40.29
N LEU A 98 10.52 -6.58 39.94
CA LEU A 98 10.41 -5.14 40.07
C LEU A 98 10.15 -4.67 41.51
N LYS A 99 10.63 -5.42 42.49
CA LYS A 99 10.33 -5.16 43.90
C LYS A 99 10.75 -3.74 44.32
N LEU A 100 12.01 -3.37 44.11
CA LEU A 100 12.54 -2.06 44.47
C LEU A 100 11.87 -0.93 43.67
N LEU A 101 11.56 -1.16 42.39
CA LEU A 101 10.84 -0.19 41.57
C LEU A 101 9.42 0.06 42.10
N LYS A 102 8.72 -0.98 42.56
CA LYS A 102 7.39 -0.85 43.19
C LYS A 102 7.46 -0.14 44.54
N GLU A 103 8.54 -0.34 45.29
CA GLU A 103 8.75 0.30 46.60
C GLU A 103 9.10 1.80 46.47
N ASP A 104 9.96 2.19 45.52
CA ASP A 104 10.55 3.55 45.48
C ASP A 104 10.86 4.10 44.07
N GLY A 105 10.31 3.47 43.02
CA GLY A 105 10.56 3.84 41.61
C GLY A 105 9.43 4.59 40.91
N SER A 106 8.24 4.65 41.51
CA SER A 106 7.01 5.15 40.87
C SER A 106 7.14 6.60 40.34
N ARG A 107 7.82 7.46 41.09
CA ARG A 107 8.07 8.86 40.70
C ARG A 107 8.89 8.95 39.41
N ALA A 108 9.95 8.17 39.28
CA ALA A 108 10.82 8.21 38.11
C ALA A 108 10.05 7.82 36.85
N ILE A 109 9.27 6.74 36.92
CA ILE A 109 8.41 6.29 35.81
C ILE A 109 7.36 7.35 35.45
N SER A 110 6.75 7.97 36.46
CA SER A 110 5.75 9.04 36.27
C SER A 110 6.35 10.27 35.57
N LEU A 111 7.57 10.66 35.92
CA LEU A 111 8.29 11.76 35.27
C LEU A 111 8.60 11.43 33.80
N LEU A 112 9.16 10.24 33.53
CA LEU A 112 9.48 9.81 32.17
C LEU A 112 8.23 9.81 31.27
N TYR A 113 7.11 9.29 31.77
CA TYR A 113 5.83 9.31 31.06
C TYR A 113 5.29 10.74 30.88
N GLY A 114 5.13 11.49 31.96
CA GLY A 114 4.44 12.79 31.95
C GLY A 114 5.19 13.86 31.17
N ILE A 115 6.52 13.92 31.30
CA ILE A 115 7.35 14.90 30.59
C ILE A 115 7.36 14.61 29.09
N SER A 116 7.55 13.35 28.70
CA SER A 116 7.55 12.98 27.28
C SER A 116 6.18 13.18 26.62
N PHE A 117 5.07 12.92 27.33
CA PHE A 117 3.73 13.23 26.86
C PHE A 117 3.54 14.75 26.63
N ASN A 118 3.91 15.57 27.61
CA ASN A 118 3.77 17.02 27.52
C ASN A 118 4.64 17.63 26.40
N ASN A 119 5.86 17.12 26.23
CA ASN A 119 6.74 17.51 25.13
C ASN A 119 6.11 17.12 23.78
N GLY A 120 5.64 15.88 23.65
CA GLY A 120 4.92 15.40 22.46
C GLY A 120 3.74 16.30 22.11
N ARG A 121 2.91 16.63 23.11
CA ARG A 121 1.76 17.53 22.94
C ARG A 121 2.18 18.93 22.48
N SER A 122 3.23 19.50 23.07
CA SER A 122 3.77 20.81 22.69
C SER A 122 4.24 20.83 21.24
N TYR A 123 5.06 19.85 20.83
CA TYR A 123 5.53 19.73 19.45
C TYR A 123 4.38 19.47 18.47
N PHE A 124 3.38 18.67 18.86
CA PHE A 124 2.21 18.40 18.05
C PHE A 124 1.39 19.68 17.79
N GLN A 125 1.18 20.50 18.83
CA GLN A 125 0.51 21.80 18.70
C GLN A 125 1.28 22.77 17.81
N ALA A 126 2.61 22.67 17.80
CA ALA A 126 3.50 23.43 16.93
C ALA A 126 3.63 22.84 15.51
N SER A 127 2.94 21.76 15.18
CA SER A 127 3.10 20.98 13.94
C SER A 127 4.53 20.47 13.70
N ASP A 128 5.36 20.37 14.74
CA ASP A 128 6.68 19.76 14.67
C ASP A 128 6.54 18.23 14.79
N TRP A 129 6.10 17.62 13.69
CA TRP A 129 5.69 16.22 13.66
C TRP A 129 6.83 15.26 13.99
N ASN A 130 8.07 15.60 13.65
CA ASN A 130 9.22 14.74 13.95
C ASN A 130 9.52 14.71 15.45
N ASN A 131 9.56 15.87 16.12
CA ASN A 131 9.81 15.93 17.55
C ASN A 131 8.60 15.46 18.37
N ALA A 132 7.38 15.68 17.87
CA ALA A 132 6.16 15.10 18.42
C ALA A 132 6.22 13.57 18.38
N TYR A 133 6.58 13.00 17.21
CA TYR A 133 6.70 11.56 17.04
C TYR A 133 7.77 10.96 17.96
N ALA A 134 8.94 11.60 18.07
CA ALA A 134 10.01 11.13 18.95
C ALA A 134 9.57 11.15 20.43
N SER A 135 8.95 12.24 20.88
CA SER A 135 8.49 12.38 22.27
C SER A 135 7.35 11.43 22.61
N PHE A 136 6.36 11.30 21.73
CA PHE A 136 5.26 10.36 21.94
C PHE A 136 5.70 8.90 21.82
N SER A 137 6.65 8.56 20.95
CA SER A 137 7.22 7.20 20.90
C SER A 137 7.96 6.85 22.19
N PHE A 138 8.72 7.80 22.75
CA PHE A 138 9.32 7.62 24.07
C PHE A 138 8.25 7.40 25.14
N CYS A 139 7.21 8.24 25.16
CA CYS A 139 6.09 8.12 26.07
C CYS A 139 5.38 6.76 25.94
N GLN A 140 5.17 6.30 24.71
CA GLN A 140 4.56 5.00 24.40
C GLN A 140 5.38 3.84 24.96
N ASN A 141 6.72 3.89 24.86
CA ASN A 141 7.58 2.86 25.44
C ASN A 141 7.45 2.81 26.97
N VAL A 142 7.37 3.96 27.63
CA VAL A 142 7.17 4.04 29.08
C VAL A 142 5.76 3.54 29.46
N SER A 143 4.73 3.93 28.71
CA SER A 143 3.34 3.48 28.93
C SER A 143 3.19 1.96 28.76
N GLU A 144 3.82 1.40 27.74
CA GLU A 144 3.85 -0.04 27.51
C GLU A 144 4.56 -0.79 28.64
N PHE A 145 5.67 -0.24 29.15
CA PHE A 145 6.36 -0.76 30.34
C PHE A 145 5.45 -0.75 31.57
N ILE A 146 4.73 0.35 31.83
CA ILE A 146 3.79 0.48 32.95
C ILE A 146 2.71 -0.61 32.85
N GLY A 147 2.09 -0.76 31.69
CA GLY A 147 1.02 -1.72 31.48
C GLY A 147 1.49 -3.16 31.63
N LYS A 148 2.56 -3.56 30.94
CA LYS A 148 3.06 -4.95 30.93
C LYS A 148 3.45 -5.46 32.31
N ASN A 149 3.87 -4.55 33.18
CA ASN A 149 4.36 -4.87 34.51
C ASN A 149 3.32 -4.63 35.62
N GLY A 150 2.06 -4.35 35.26
CA GLY A 150 0.99 -4.12 36.23
C GLY A 150 1.25 -2.92 37.14
N LEU A 151 1.96 -1.91 36.66
CA LEU A 151 2.26 -0.68 37.38
C LEU A 151 1.15 0.39 37.21
N SER A 152 0.12 0.07 36.41
CA SER A 152 -1.09 0.88 36.29
C SER A 152 -1.93 0.79 37.57
N ALA A 153 -2.81 1.76 37.78
CA ALA A 153 -3.74 1.77 38.92
C ALA A 153 -4.63 0.51 39.00
N THR A 154 -4.86 -0.16 37.86
CA THR A 154 -5.68 -1.38 37.79
C THR A 154 -4.87 -2.66 37.96
N GLY A 155 -3.54 -2.60 37.95
CA GLY A 155 -2.64 -3.76 37.98
C GLY A 155 -2.72 -4.66 36.73
N LYS A 156 -3.51 -4.27 35.72
CA LYS A 156 -3.71 -5.03 34.48
C LYS A 156 -3.17 -4.24 33.28
N TYR A 157 -2.75 -4.98 32.25
CA TYR A 157 -2.37 -4.38 30.97
C TYR A 157 -3.60 -3.75 30.31
N THR A 158 -3.46 -2.48 29.96
CA THR A 158 -4.40 -1.74 29.12
C THR A 158 -3.57 -0.94 28.12
N ILE A 159 -3.96 -0.97 26.85
CA ILE A 159 -3.35 -0.09 25.86
C ILE A 159 -3.67 1.37 26.20
N ASP A 160 -2.65 2.22 26.17
CA ASP A 160 -2.82 3.66 26.29
C ASP A 160 -3.24 4.23 24.93
N THR A 161 -4.56 4.18 24.69
CA THR A 161 -5.14 4.55 23.40
C THR A 161 -4.82 5.99 23.00
N THR A 162 -4.64 6.89 23.98
CA THR A 162 -4.30 8.29 23.72
C THR A 162 -2.88 8.41 23.20
N VAL A 163 -1.89 7.87 23.94
CA VAL A 163 -0.49 7.96 23.52
C VAL A 163 -0.27 7.24 22.19
N VAL A 164 -0.86 6.05 21.99
CA VAL A 164 -0.72 5.31 20.73
C VAL A 164 -1.34 6.09 19.57
N LEU A 165 -2.52 6.68 19.74
CA LEU A 165 -3.18 7.49 18.72
C LEU A 165 -2.36 8.73 18.33
N TYR A 166 -1.92 9.52 19.32
CA TYR A 166 -1.11 10.72 19.04
C TYR A 166 0.26 10.39 18.46
N THR A 167 0.87 9.27 18.85
CA THR A 167 2.10 8.79 18.21
C THR A 167 1.85 8.44 16.74
N ALA A 168 0.74 7.78 16.43
CA ALA A 168 0.36 7.44 15.07
C ALA A 168 0.06 8.68 14.21
N TYR A 169 -0.68 9.66 14.75
CA TYR A 169 -0.92 10.94 14.07
C TYR A 169 0.38 11.70 13.80
N ALA A 170 1.29 11.76 14.78
CA ALA A 170 2.59 12.40 14.59
C ALA A 170 3.42 11.67 13.52
N ALA A 171 3.42 10.33 13.51
CA ALA A 171 4.07 9.53 12.48
C ALA A 171 3.49 9.80 11.08
N GLN A 172 2.16 9.78 10.96
CA GLN A 172 1.45 10.02 9.70
C GLN A 172 1.80 11.40 9.14
N ASN A 173 1.74 12.45 9.96
CA ASN A 173 2.04 13.83 9.53
C ASN A 173 3.55 14.05 9.29
N ALA A 174 4.42 13.26 9.91
CA ALA A 174 5.86 13.24 9.64
C ALA A 174 6.23 12.43 8.38
N GLY A 175 5.26 11.91 7.63
CA GLY A 175 5.51 11.07 6.44
C GLY A 175 5.93 9.63 6.73
N LYS A 176 5.88 9.19 8.00
CA LYS A 176 6.27 7.84 8.45
C LYS A 176 5.06 6.91 8.43
N GLN A 177 4.53 6.66 7.23
CA GLN A 177 3.26 5.92 7.06
C GLN A 177 3.31 4.49 7.64
N ASP A 178 4.45 3.80 7.49
CA ASP A 178 4.65 2.45 8.03
C ASP A 178 4.60 2.42 9.57
N ASP A 179 5.15 3.45 10.21
CA ASP A 179 5.10 3.61 11.68
C ASP A 179 3.70 3.98 12.18
N ALA A 180 2.96 4.76 11.38
CA ALA A 180 1.58 5.13 11.67
C ALA A 180 0.65 3.92 11.57
N VAL A 181 0.69 3.18 10.45
CA VAL A 181 -0.19 2.02 10.23
C VAL A 181 0.02 0.96 11.31
N LYS A 182 1.26 0.72 11.74
CA LYS A 182 1.56 -0.23 12.83
C LYS A 182 0.79 0.09 14.12
N ARG A 183 0.66 1.38 14.45
CA ARG A 183 -0.02 1.85 15.67
C ARG A 183 -1.52 1.87 15.51
N TYR A 184 -2.03 2.29 14.35
CA TYR A 184 -3.47 2.17 14.06
C TYR A 184 -3.93 0.72 14.08
N LYS A 185 -3.15 -0.20 13.52
CA LYS A 185 -3.41 -1.64 13.59
C LYS A 185 -3.45 -2.15 15.03
N ALA A 186 -2.53 -1.70 15.89
CA ALA A 186 -2.57 -2.04 17.31
C ALA A 186 -3.87 -1.55 17.99
N LEU A 187 -4.33 -0.34 17.68
CA LEU A 187 -5.63 0.17 18.17
C LEU A 187 -6.81 -0.64 17.60
N ALA A 188 -6.77 -0.99 16.32
CA ALA A 188 -7.81 -1.80 15.67
C ALA A 188 -7.87 -3.24 16.24
N ASP A 189 -6.72 -3.86 16.52
CA ASP A 189 -6.65 -5.19 17.16
C ASP A 189 -7.27 -5.17 18.58
N TRP A 190 -7.28 -4.02 19.25
CA TRP A 190 -8.00 -3.77 20.50
C TRP A 190 -9.50 -3.46 20.32
N LYS A 191 -10.00 -3.45 19.08
CA LYS A 191 -11.40 -3.22 18.70
C LYS A 191 -11.97 -1.91 19.25
N ILE A 192 -11.16 -0.85 19.27
CA ILE A 192 -11.62 0.48 19.70
C ILE A 192 -12.75 0.94 18.78
N ASN A 193 -13.92 1.24 19.34
CA ASN A 193 -15.16 1.46 18.61
C ASN A 193 -15.77 2.86 18.77
N ASP A 194 -15.09 3.74 19.50
CA ASP A 194 -15.48 5.15 19.64
C ASP A 194 -15.44 5.87 18.28
N ALA A 195 -16.38 6.78 18.05
CA ALA A 195 -16.54 7.46 16.77
C ALA A 195 -15.26 8.23 16.34
N ASP A 196 -14.51 8.75 17.31
CA ASP A 196 -13.27 9.49 17.10
C ASP A 196 -12.13 8.64 16.53
N TYR A 197 -12.28 7.31 16.54
CA TYR A 197 -11.29 6.36 16.03
C TYR A 197 -11.63 5.82 14.63
N ILE A 198 -12.76 6.18 14.03
CA ILE A 198 -13.15 5.68 12.69
C ILE A 198 -12.05 5.91 11.65
N ASP A 199 -11.34 7.03 11.72
CA ASP A 199 -10.31 7.39 10.76
C ASP A 199 -9.06 6.50 10.81
N ILE A 200 -8.80 5.81 11.93
CA ILE A 200 -7.70 4.83 12.00
C ILE A 200 -7.99 3.64 11.06
N TYR A 201 -9.25 3.19 11.01
CA TYR A 201 -9.66 2.07 10.18
C TYR A 201 -9.62 2.43 8.70
N LYS A 202 -10.11 3.63 8.36
CA LYS A 202 -9.98 4.17 6.99
C LYS A 202 -8.53 4.24 6.54
N PHE A 203 -7.65 4.72 7.41
CA PHE A 203 -6.22 4.81 7.11
C PHE A 203 -5.62 3.43 6.84
N ILE A 204 -5.90 2.43 7.69
CA ILE A 204 -5.40 1.06 7.49
C ILE A 204 -5.88 0.51 6.14
N LEU A 205 -7.17 0.65 5.81
CA LEU A 205 -7.74 0.10 4.57
C LEU A 205 -7.16 0.77 3.32
N ASN A 206 -6.96 2.09 3.34
CA ASN A 206 -6.27 2.79 2.25
C ASN A 206 -4.82 2.30 2.11
N TYR A 207 -4.09 2.24 3.22
CA TYR A 207 -2.70 1.78 3.22
C TYR A 207 -2.56 0.37 2.65
N GLU A 208 -3.40 -0.59 3.06
CA GLU A 208 -3.35 -1.95 2.52
C GLU A 208 -3.85 -2.03 1.07
N THR A 209 -4.73 -1.12 0.64
CA THR A 209 -5.11 -0.96 -0.78
C THR A 209 -3.89 -0.57 -1.61
N ASP A 210 -3.18 0.49 -1.22
CA ASP A 210 -2.00 0.97 -1.94
C ASP A 210 -0.87 -0.08 -1.96
N LYS A 211 -0.74 -0.87 -0.89
CA LYS A 211 0.23 -1.97 -0.79
C LYS A 211 -0.20 -3.26 -1.49
N LYS A 212 -1.43 -3.34 -2.01
CA LYS A 212 -2.02 -4.55 -2.61
C LYS A 212 -1.98 -5.76 -1.67
N ASN A 213 -2.15 -5.53 -0.36
CA ASN A 213 -2.01 -6.57 0.65
C ASN A 213 -3.39 -7.10 1.05
N GLU A 214 -3.86 -8.11 0.32
CA GLU A 214 -5.24 -8.62 0.46
C GLU A 214 -5.50 -9.23 1.85
N ALA A 215 -4.52 -9.95 2.39
CA ALA A 215 -4.67 -10.63 3.68
C ALA A 215 -4.91 -9.62 4.81
N GLU A 216 -4.09 -8.57 4.88
CA GLU A 216 -4.25 -7.53 5.91
C GLU A 216 -5.46 -6.64 5.63
N PHE A 217 -5.74 -6.30 4.37
CA PHE A 217 -6.95 -5.55 4.01
C PHE A 217 -8.21 -6.26 4.49
N ASN A 218 -8.36 -7.55 4.16
CA ASN A 218 -9.52 -8.34 4.56
C ASN A 218 -9.60 -8.51 6.09
N LYS A 219 -8.46 -8.70 6.77
CA LYS A 219 -8.39 -8.73 8.25
C LYS A 219 -8.99 -7.45 8.84
N TYR A 220 -8.45 -6.28 8.50
CA TYR A 220 -8.90 -5.03 9.13
C TYR A 220 -10.24 -4.53 8.61
N LEU A 221 -10.68 -4.94 7.41
CA LEU A 221 -12.05 -4.69 6.96
C LEU A 221 -13.06 -5.42 7.84
N ALA A 222 -12.77 -6.67 8.23
CA ALA A 222 -13.62 -7.40 9.16
C ALA A 222 -13.66 -6.72 10.55
N VAL A 223 -12.50 -6.32 11.07
CA VAL A 223 -12.41 -5.59 12.36
C VAL A 223 -13.16 -4.26 12.30
N ALA A 224 -13.02 -3.47 11.23
CA ALA A 224 -13.72 -2.20 11.06
C ALA A 224 -15.24 -2.36 11.04
N ARG A 225 -15.73 -3.42 10.38
CA ARG A 225 -17.17 -3.77 10.36
C ARG A 225 -17.68 -4.19 11.73
N GLU A 226 -16.88 -4.91 12.51
CA GLU A 226 -17.22 -5.32 13.88
C GLU A 226 -17.24 -4.12 14.83
N ALA A 227 -16.21 -3.27 14.79
CA ALA A 227 -16.09 -2.10 15.66
C ALA A 227 -17.12 -1.00 15.33
N HIS A 228 -17.42 -0.80 14.04
CA HIS A 228 -18.32 0.26 13.58
C HIS A 228 -19.42 -0.27 12.65
N PRO A 229 -20.37 -1.08 13.16
CA PRO A 229 -21.40 -1.72 12.35
C PRO A 229 -22.41 -0.73 11.73
N LYS A 230 -22.47 0.52 12.23
CA LYS A 230 -23.30 1.58 11.64
C LYS A 230 -22.70 2.17 10.35
N GLN A 231 -21.44 1.85 10.04
CA GLN A 231 -20.71 2.38 8.88
C GLN A 231 -20.57 1.36 7.74
N LEU A 232 -21.46 0.36 7.65
CA LEU A 232 -21.37 -0.69 6.62
C LEU A 232 -21.27 -0.17 5.18
N SER A 233 -22.01 0.90 4.84
CA SER A 233 -21.94 1.51 3.52
C SER A 233 -20.53 2.03 3.20
N LEU A 234 -19.86 2.66 4.18
CA LEU A 234 -18.48 3.11 4.04
C LEU A 234 -17.53 1.93 3.82
N TRP A 235 -17.64 0.88 4.63
CA TRP A 235 -16.76 -0.30 4.52
C TRP A 235 -16.95 -1.06 3.21
N ASN A 236 -18.16 -1.10 2.67
CA ASN A 236 -18.43 -1.67 1.35
C ASN A 236 -17.79 -0.85 0.23
N GLN A 237 -17.73 0.49 0.35
CA GLN A 237 -17.01 1.33 -0.60
C GLN A 237 -15.51 1.04 -0.58
N PHE A 238 -14.89 0.86 0.59
CA PHE A 238 -13.49 0.45 0.68
C PHE A 238 -13.24 -0.92 0.03
N ALA A 239 -14.11 -1.91 0.30
CA ALA A 239 -13.99 -3.23 -0.31
C ALA A 239 -14.08 -3.18 -1.84
N MET A 240 -15.02 -2.39 -2.36
CA MET A 240 -15.17 -2.16 -3.81
C MET A 240 -13.94 -1.44 -4.37
N ASN A 241 -13.46 -0.38 -3.70
CA ASN A 241 -12.28 0.37 -4.12
C ASN A 241 -11.02 -0.51 -4.17
N TYR A 242 -10.85 -1.41 -3.19
CA TYR A 242 -9.75 -2.37 -3.19
C TYR A 242 -9.81 -3.27 -4.43
N GLN A 243 -10.99 -3.83 -4.73
CA GLN A 243 -11.18 -4.68 -5.90
C GLN A 243 -10.92 -3.93 -7.21
N THR A 244 -11.46 -2.72 -7.37
CA THR A 244 -11.31 -1.93 -8.60
C THR A 244 -9.90 -1.40 -8.81
N THR A 245 -9.20 -1.06 -7.73
CA THR A 245 -7.83 -0.50 -7.78
C THR A 245 -6.77 -1.59 -7.97
N ASN A 246 -6.98 -2.77 -7.39
CA ASN A 246 -5.95 -3.82 -7.34
C ASN A 246 -6.16 -4.96 -8.32
N SER A 247 -7.23 -4.95 -9.12
CA SER A 247 -7.38 -5.90 -10.23
C SER A 247 -6.41 -5.55 -11.36
N SER A 248 -5.58 -6.51 -11.78
CA SER A 248 -4.82 -6.43 -13.01
C SER A 248 -5.77 -6.46 -14.23
N LEU A 249 -5.34 -5.88 -15.35
CA LEU A 249 -6.10 -5.97 -16.61
C LEU A 249 -6.40 -7.43 -17.00
N MET A 250 -5.50 -8.37 -16.69
CA MET A 250 -5.72 -9.78 -17.00
C MET A 250 -6.76 -10.45 -16.08
N GLU A 251 -6.87 -10.02 -14.82
CA GLU A 251 -7.98 -10.43 -13.95
C GLU A 251 -9.31 -9.86 -14.42
N ILE A 252 -9.31 -8.61 -14.94
CA ILE A 252 -10.51 -8.02 -15.56
C ILE A 252 -10.90 -8.79 -16.83
N VAL A 253 -9.92 -9.21 -17.67
CA VAL A 253 -10.17 -10.08 -18.82
C VAL A 253 -10.74 -11.44 -18.39
N ALA A 254 -10.23 -12.03 -17.31
CA ALA A 254 -10.77 -13.29 -16.78
C ALA A 254 -12.22 -13.12 -16.29
N LYS A 255 -12.51 -12.01 -15.59
CA LYS A 255 -13.86 -11.65 -15.16
C LYS A 255 -14.81 -11.45 -16.33
N TYR A 256 -14.39 -10.70 -17.35
CA TYR A 256 -15.14 -10.53 -18.59
C TYR A 256 -15.55 -11.88 -19.18
N LYS A 257 -14.59 -12.80 -19.35
CA LYS A 257 -14.87 -14.14 -19.89
C LYS A 257 -15.84 -14.95 -19.03
N ALA A 258 -15.75 -14.83 -17.71
CA ALA A 258 -16.65 -15.53 -16.79
C ALA A 258 -18.08 -14.96 -16.84
N ASP A 259 -18.22 -13.63 -16.88
CA ASP A 259 -19.53 -12.98 -16.94
C ASP A 259 -20.22 -13.19 -18.31
N ASP A 260 -19.43 -13.20 -19.39
CA ASP A 260 -19.85 -13.58 -20.73
C ASP A 260 -20.36 -15.03 -20.80
N ALA A 261 -19.57 -16.00 -20.30
CA ALA A 261 -19.95 -17.41 -20.27
C ALA A 261 -21.21 -17.65 -19.41
N ALA A 262 -21.46 -16.80 -18.42
CA ALA A 262 -22.67 -16.83 -17.60
C ALA A 262 -23.89 -16.15 -18.26
N GLY A 263 -23.74 -15.56 -19.45
CA GLY A 263 -24.82 -14.88 -20.19
C GLY A 263 -25.33 -13.62 -19.51
N LYS A 264 -24.50 -12.96 -18.69
CA LYS A 264 -24.91 -11.80 -17.88
C LYS A 264 -24.75 -10.46 -18.55
N LEU A 265 -23.97 -10.39 -19.63
CA LEU A 265 -23.56 -9.13 -20.26
C LEU A 265 -24.55 -8.65 -21.32
N LYS A 266 -24.80 -7.35 -21.31
CA LYS A 266 -25.58 -6.60 -22.32
C LYS A 266 -24.63 -5.79 -23.21
N GLU A 267 -25.18 -5.14 -24.24
CA GLU A 267 -24.43 -4.31 -25.19
C GLU A 267 -23.49 -3.32 -24.48
N ASP A 268 -24.01 -2.50 -23.56
CA ASP A 268 -23.22 -1.51 -22.81
C ASP A 268 -22.09 -2.13 -21.97
N ASP A 269 -22.30 -3.34 -21.43
CA ASP A 269 -21.28 -4.05 -20.68
C ASP A 269 -20.13 -4.47 -21.61
N TYR A 270 -20.46 -5.02 -22.79
CA TYR A 270 -19.47 -5.37 -23.80
C TYR A 270 -18.69 -4.15 -24.29
N VAL A 271 -19.37 -3.03 -24.55
CA VAL A 271 -18.70 -1.77 -24.95
C VAL A 271 -17.73 -1.30 -23.88
N THR A 272 -18.17 -1.30 -22.62
CA THR A 272 -17.32 -0.88 -21.48
C THR A 272 -16.05 -1.73 -21.37
N PHE A 273 -16.19 -3.06 -21.46
CA PHE A 273 -15.02 -3.95 -21.48
C PHE A 273 -14.14 -3.70 -22.71
N ALA A 274 -14.74 -3.57 -23.89
CA ALA A 274 -14.01 -3.38 -25.14
C ALA A 274 -13.16 -2.12 -25.14
N GLU A 275 -13.72 -0.98 -24.73
CA GLU A 275 -13.01 0.30 -24.63
C GLU A 275 -11.89 0.25 -23.59
N SER A 276 -12.15 -0.32 -22.42
CA SER A 276 -11.16 -0.49 -21.35
C SER A 276 -9.97 -1.34 -21.79
N PHE A 277 -10.22 -2.39 -22.58
CA PHE A 277 -9.18 -3.27 -23.11
C PHE A 277 -8.44 -2.67 -24.31
N ALA A 278 -9.13 -1.88 -25.15
CA ALA A 278 -8.55 -1.27 -26.34
C ALA A 278 -7.65 -0.06 -26.01
N SER A 279 -7.93 0.64 -24.90
CA SER A 279 -7.21 1.86 -24.50
C SER A 279 -6.75 1.82 -23.04
N PRO A 280 -5.92 0.84 -22.63
CA PRO A 280 -5.34 0.82 -21.28
C PRO A 280 -4.43 2.03 -21.07
N ASP A 281 -4.31 2.50 -19.84
CA ASP A 281 -3.35 3.57 -19.56
C ASP A 281 -1.90 3.08 -19.71
N LYS A 282 -0.95 4.02 -19.82
CA LYS A 282 0.46 3.70 -20.09
C LYS A 282 1.11 2.85 -19.00
N ALA A 283 0.74 3.03 -17.73
CA ALA A 283 1.31 2.25 -16.63
C ALA A 283 0.80 0.81 -16.68
N GLN A 284 -0.50 0.63 -16.92
CA GLN A 284 -1.13 -0.67 -17.11
C GLN A 284 -0.56 -1.38 -18.33
N GLN A 285 -0.41 -0.69 -19.47
CA GLN A 285 0.16 -1.27 -20.69
C GLN A 285 1.61 -1.73 -20.48
N ASN A 286 2.43 -0.94 -19.79
CA ASN A 286 3.82 -1.27 -19.51
C ASN A 286 3.99 -2.44 -18.53
N ALA A 287 2.97 -2.75 -17.74
CA ALA A 287 2.96 -3.89 -16.84
C ALA A 287 2.67 -5.23 -17.55
N LEU A 288 2.23 -5.19 -18.81
CA LEU A 288 1.88 -6.38 -19.59
C LEU A 288 3.06 -6.84 -20.46
N ASP A 289 3.33 -8.14 -20.45
CA ASP A 289 4.21 -8.76 -21.45
C ASP A 289 3.58 -8.76 -22.85
N SER A 290 4.37 -9.10 -23.87
CA SER A 290 3.92 -9.08 -25.27
C SER A 290 2.75 -10.04 -25.54
N THR A 291 2.67 -11.16 -24.82
CA THR A 291 1.56 -12.13 -24.96
C THR A 291 0.30 -11.59 -24.30
N GLN A 292 0.43 -10.99 -23.13
CA GLN A 292 -0.68 -10.35 -22.42
C GLN A 292 -1.26 -9.16 -23.20
N GLN A 293 -0.41 -8.35 -23.85
CA GLN A 293 -0.87 -7.26 -24.72
C GLN A 293 -1.69 -7.78 -25.91
N VAL A 294 -1.27 -8.89 -26.54
CA VAL A 294 -2.06 -9.53 -27.61
C VAL A 294 -3.37 -10.07 -27.06
N ASN A 295 -3.35 -10.76 -25.91
CA ASN A 295 -4.55 -11.30 -25.28
C ASN A 295 -5.57 -10.21 -24.92
N LEU A 296 -5.10 -9.06 -24.43
CA LEU A 296 -5.94 -7.91 -24.12
C LEU A 296 -6.60 -7.36 -25.39
N LYS A 297 -5.84 -7.17 -26.48
CA LYS A 297 -6.39 -6.73 -27.78
C LYS A 297 -7.43 -7.72 -28.33
N MET A 298 -7.19 -9.02 -28.19
CA MET A 298 -8.14 -10.03 -28.62
C MET A 298 -9.40 -10.04 -27.76
N ALA A 299 -9.30 -9.80 -26.45
CA ALA A 299 -10.45 -9.63 -25.58
C ALA A 299 -11.26 -8.38 -25.95
N ALA A 300 -10.60 -7.27 -26.29
CA ALA A 300 -11.25 -6.07 -26.80
C ALA A 300 -12.02 -6.34 -28.10
N ALA A 301 -11.40 -7.07 -29.03
CA ALA A 301 -12.00 -7.43 -30.31
C ALA A 301 -13.22 -8.34 -30.14
N ASP A 302 -13.13 -9.33 -29.26
CA ASP A 302 -14.25 -10.21 -28.90
C ASP A 302 -15.42 -9.44 -28.29
N ALA A 303 -15.14 -8.51 -27.38
CA ALA A 303 -16.17 -7.68 -26.74
C ALA A 303 -16.86 -6.75 -27.75
N PHE A 304 -16.13 -6.03 -28.62
CA PHE A 304 -16.74 -5.23 -29.69
C PHE A 304 -17.55 -6.09 -30.68
N ALA A 305 -17.07 -7.28 -31.04
CA ALA A 305 -17.81 -8.20 -31.90
C ALA A 305 -19.15 -8.60 -31.28
N LYS A 306 -19.17 -8.88 -29.97
CA LYS A 306 -20.39 -9.23 -29.25
C LYS A 306 -21.35 -8.05 -29.11
N ALA A 307 -20.85 -6.85 -28.86
CA ALA A 307 -21.66 -5.62 -28.90
C ALA A 307 -22.32 -5.45 -30.28
N PHE A 308 -21.56 -5.62 -31.37
CA PHE A 308 -22.12 -5.57 -32.73
C PHE A 308 -23.18 -6.63 -33.00
N ASN A 309 -23.00 -7.85 -32.48
CA ASN A 309 -23.99 -8.91 -32.67
C ASN A 309 -25.31 -8.63 -31.93
N LEU A 310 -25.27 -7.82 -30.86
CA LEU A 310 -26.47 -7.33 -30.17
C LEU A 310 -27.08 -6.11 -30.87
N ASN A 311 -26.25 -5.25 -31.48
CA ASN A 311 -26.67 -4.07 -32.23
C ASN A 311 -25.89 -3.92 -33.54
N ASN A 312 -26.40 -4.56 -34.59
CA ASN A 312 -25.74 -4.59 -35.89
C ASN A 312 -25.86 -3.29 -36.69
N ALA A 313 -26.63 -2.31 -36.19
CA ALA A 313 -26.72 -0.98 -36.76
C ALA A 313 -25.53 -0.09 -36.36
N GLU A 314 -24.79 -0.47 -35.32
CA GLU A 314 -23.65 0.30 -34.84
C GLU A 314 -22.35 -0.11 -35.54
N GLY A 315 -22.10 0.50 -36.71
CA GLY A 315 -20.96 0.18 -37.56
C GLY A 315 -19.59 0.42 -36.93
N LEU A 316 -19.49 1.28 -35.89
CA LEU A 316 -18.24 1.53 -35.19
C LEU A 316 -17.76 0.31 -34.40
N TYR A 317 -18.66 -0.54 -33.88
CA TYR A 317 -18.26 -1.76 -33.18
C TYR A 317 -17.57 -2.75 -34.12
N ALA A 318 -18.12 -2.94 -35.32
CA ALA A 318 -17.51 -3.78 -36.34
C ALA A 318 -16.17 -3.20 -36.83
N PHE A 319 -16.11 -1.88 -37.05
CA PHE A 319 -14.86 -1.20 -37.40
C PHE A 319 -13.77 -1.40 -36.34
N ASN A 320 -14.07 -1.12 -35.06
CA ASN A 320 -13.10 -1.25 -33.97
C ASN A 320 -12.61 -2.70 -33.83
N THR A 321 -13.49 -3.68 -33.98
CA THR A 321 -13.11 -5.10 -34.02
C THR A 321 -12.12 -5.37 -35.16
N GLY A 322 -12.42 -4.90 -36.37
CA GLY A 322 -11.58 -5.05 -37.54
C GLY A 322 -10.21 -4.40 -37.40
N VAL A 323 -10.15 -3.21 -36.78
CA VAL A 323 -8.91 -2.47 -36.50
C VAL A 323 -8.02 -3.20 -35.48
N LEU A 324 -8.61 -3.80 -34.45
CA LEU A 324 -7.84 -4.57 -33.46
C LEU A 324 -7.18 -5.79 -34.12
N TYR A 325 -7.89 -6.50 -34.98
CA TYR A 325 -7.29 -7.57 -35.80
C TYR A 325 -6.24 -7.03 -36.78
N TYR A 326 -6.49 -5.88 -37.42
CA TYR A 326 -5.52 -5.24 -38.31
C TYR A 326 -4.22 -4.89 -37.57
N SER A 327 -4.32 -4.34 -36.36
CA SER A 327 -3.16 -4.04 -35.51
C SER A 327 -2.35 -5.29 -35.18
N THR A 328 -3.01 -6.42 -34.91
CA THR A 328 -2.32 -7.70 -34.71
C THR A 328 -1.67 -8.20 -35.99
N PHE A 329 -2.33 -8.04 -37.14
CA PHE A 329 -1.76 -8.37 -38.44
C PHE A 329 -0.48 -7.58 -38.72
N THR A 330 -0.46 -6.26 -38.46
CA THR A 330 0.74 -5.43 -38.66
C THR A 330 1.87 -5.83 -37.72
N THR A 331 1.58 -6.19 -36.46
CA THR A 331 2.61 -6.71 -35.54
C THR A 331 3.22 -8.03 -36.03
N LEU A 332 2.40 -8.90 -36.62
CA LEU A 332 2.90 -10.13 -37.25
C LEU A 332 3.75 -9.82 -38.49
N ASP A 333 3.39 -8.79 -39.26
CA ASP A 333 4.15 -8.35 -40.43
C ASP A 333 5.53 -7.82 -40.05
N ASP A 334 5.62 -6.96 -39.02
CA ASP A 334 6.91 -6.52 -38.46
C ASP A 334 7.77 -7.72 -38.02
N ARG A 335 7.16 -8.70 -37.35
CA ARG A 335 7.84 -9.92 -36.92
C ARG A 335 8.32 -10.77 -38.10
N PHE A 336 7.56 -10.83 -39.19
CA PHE A 336 7.97 -11.52 -40.41
C PHE A 336 9.25 -10.90 -40.99
N TYR A 337 9.29 -9.56 -41.09
CA TYR A 337 10.44 -8.84 -41.66
C TYR A 337 11.67 -8.83 -40.74
N ASN A 338 11.50 -9.00 -39.43
CA ASN A 338 12.61 -9.15 -38.49
C ASN A 338 13.41 -10.45 -38.68
N TYR A 339 12.85 -11.48 -39.31
CA TYR A 339 13.61 -12.68 -39.67
C TYR A 339 14.29 -12.50 -41.03
N THR A 340 15.52 -11.98 -41.03
CA THR A 340 16.33 -11.76 -42.24
C THR A 340 17.24 -12.95 -42.55
N GLY A 341 17.36 -13.34 -43.82
CA GLY A 341 18.23 -14.44 -44.28
C GLY A 341 17.51 -15.68 -44.81
N GLN A 342 18.26 -16.59 -45.43
CA GLN A 342 17.73 -17.71 -46.24
C GLN A 342 17.87 -19.10 -45.60
N SER A 343 18.23 -19.20 -44.31
CA SER A 343 18.32 -20.51 -43.66
C SER A 343 16.96 -21.21 -43.60
N ALA A 344 16.96 -22.54 -43.60
CA ALA A 344 15.74 -23.35 -43.51
C ALA A 344 14.93 -23.04 -42.24
N GLU A 345 15.60 -22.82 -41.11
CA GLU A 345 14.97 -22.45 -39.84
C GLU A 345 14.24 -21.10 -39.92
N LEU A 346 14.88 -20.08 -40.47
CA LEU A 346 14.28 -18.75 -40.61
C LEU A 346 13.13 -18.75 -41.61
N LYS A 347 13.23 -19.55 -42.68
CA LYS A 347 12.12 -19.78 -43.61
C LYS A 347 10.93 -20.41 -42.90
N ALA A 348 11.15 -21.45 -42.09
CA ALA A 348 10.08 -22.08 -41.32
C ALA A 348 9.39 -21.11 -40.33
N LYS A 349 10.16 -20.23 -39.65
CA LYS A 349 9.60 -19.19 -38.78
C LYS A 349 8.71 -18.19 -39.54
N ARG A 350 9.16 -17.75 -40.71
CA ARG A 350 8.37 -16.87 -41.60
C ARG A 350 7.11 -17.57 -42.13
N ASP A 351 7.21 -18.83 -42.52
CA ASP A 351 6.06 -19.60 -43.00
C ASP A 351 5.00 -19.81 -41.90
N ALA A 352 5.43 -19.99 -40.65
CA ALA A 352 4.52 -20.04 -39.50
C ALA A 352 3.79 -18.70 -39.28
N ILE A 353 4.53 -17.58 -39.32
CA ILE A 353 3.94 -16.24 -39.22
C ILE A 353 2.95 -15.98 -40.35
N VAL A 354 3.26 -16.37 -41.58
CA VAL A 354 2.33 -16.19 -42.70
C VAL A 354 1.01 -16.92 -42.47
N LYS A 355 1.02 -18.11 -41.85
CA LYS A 355 -0.22 -18.82 -41.49
C LYS A 355 -1.05 -18.01 -40.47
N GLU A 356 -0.40 -17.51 -39.42
CA GLU A 356 -1.06 -16.63 -38.43
C GLU A 356 -1.60 -15.35 -39.07
N GLN A 357 -0.82 -14.71 -39.96
CA GLN A 357 -1.24 -13.53 -40.71
C GLN A 357 -2.47 -13.81 -41.56
N GLN A 358 -2.56 -14.97 -42.22
CA GLN A 358 -3.73 -15.32 -43.04
C GLN A 358 -5.02 -15.40 -42.22
N GLU A 359 -4.96 -16.00 -41.03
CA GLU A 359 -6.11 -16.12 -40.12
C GLU A 359 -6.54 -14.75 -39.56
N ILE A 360 -5.60 -13.95 -39.09
CA ILE A 360 -5.89 -12.62 -38.54
C ILE A 360 -6.36 -11.66 -39.64
N ALA A 361 -5.77 -11.72 -40.84
CA ALA A 361 -6.20 -10.94 -42.00
C ALA A 361 -7.64 -11.28 -42.40
N ALA A 362 -8.02 -12.56 -42.37
CA ALA A 362 -9.40 -12.98 -42.68
C ALA A 362 -10.40 -12.38 -41.68
N LYS A 363 -10.10 -12.44 -40.37
CA LYS A 363 -10.93 -11.82 -39.33
C LYS A 363 -10.99 -10.30 -39.49
N SER A 364 -9.87 -9.65 -39.75
CA SER A 364 -9.83 -8.19 -39.95
C SER A 364 -10.69 -7.79 -41.15
N ILE A 365 -10.57 -8.48 -42.30
CA ILE A 365 -11.42 -8.25 -43.48
C ILE A 365 -12.90 -8.41 -43.13
N GLU A 366 -13.28 -9.53 -42.51
CA GLU A 366 -14.69 -9.80 -42.18
C GLU A 366 -15.33 -8.64 -41.40
N TRP A 367 -14.63 -8.16 -40.36
CA TRP A 367 -15.15 -7.11 -39.50
C TRP A 367 -15.06 -5.71 -40.11
N LEU A 368 -14.00 -5.41 -40.85
CA LEU A 368 -13.89 -4.15 -41.59
C LEU A 368 -14.93 -4.07 -42.72
N GLU A 369 -15.26 -5.17 -43.41
CA GLU A 369 -16.31 -5.17 -44.44
C GLU A 369 -17.71 -4.99 -43.83
N LYS A 370 -17.97 -5.55 -42.63
CA LYS A 370 -19.19 -5.28 -41.85
C LYS A 370 -19.29 -3.80 -41.47
N GLY A 371 -18.23 -3.23 -40.87
CA GLY A 371 -18.17 -1.82 -40.50
C GLY A 371 -18.34 -0.90 -41.70
N TYR A 372 -17.61 -1.17 -42.79
CA TYR A 372 -17.73 -0.47 -44.07
C TYR A 372 -19.18 -0.47 -44.58
N SER A 373 -19.83 -1.63 -44.61
CA SER A 373 -21.17 -1.78 -45.17
C SER A 373 -22.22 -1.00 -44.37
N VAL A 374 -22.19 -1.11 -43.03
CA VAL A 374 -23.11 -0.39 -42.14
C VAL A 374 -22.88 1.12 -42.21
N LEU A 375 -21.62 1.56 -42.09
CA LEU A 375 -21.29 2.99 -42.11
C LEU A 375 -21.58 3.62 -43.48
N LYS A 376 -21.30 2.92 -44.59
CA LYS A 376 -21.57 3.42 -45.95
C LYS A 376 -23.06 3.58 -46.22
N ALA A 377 -23.89 2.69 -45.70
CA ALA A 377 -25.35 2.77 -45.85
C ALA A 377 -25.99 3.97 -45.12
N LYS A 378 -25.34 4.49 -44.08
CA LYS A 378 -25.83 5.61 -43.28
C LYS A 378 -25.73 6.95 -44.03
N THR A 379 -26.79 7.76 -44.02
CA THR A 379 -26.80 9.07 -44.72
C THR A 379 -26.40 10.24 -43.81
N ASP A 380 -26.51 10.06 -42.51
CA ASP A 380 -26.31 11.05 -41.45
C ASP A 380 -25.11 10.69 -40.55
N ARG A 381 -23.98 10.30 -41.18
CA ARG A 381 -22.75 9.97 -40.44
C ARG A 381 -22.20 11.17 -39.68
N ASN A 382 -21.85 10.95 -38.43
CA ASN A 382 -21.02 11.88 -37.68
C ASN A 382 -19.55 11.82 -38.15
N LYS A 383 -18.70 12.67 -37.57
CA LYS A 383 -17.27 12.76 -37.93
C LYS A 383 -16.51 11.46 -37.64
N ALA A 384 -16.77 10.82 -36.50
CA ALA A 384 -16.11 9.56 -36.15
C ALA A 384 -16.50 8.45 -37.14
N GLU A 385 -17.77 8.34 -37.49
CA GLU A 385 -18.29 7.38 -38.47
C GLU A 385 -17.70 7.60 -39.87
N SER A 386 -17.58 8.86 -40.30
CA SER A 386 -16.99 9.21 -41.61
C SER A 386 -15.50 8.85 -41.65
N ASN A 387 -14.77 9.16 -40.58
CA ASN A 387 -13.36 8.79 -40.44
C ASN A 387 -13.16 7.26 -40.39
N SER A 388 -14.01 6.55 -39.65
CA SER A 388 -13.96 5.09 -39.54
C SER A 388 -14.30 4.41 -40.85
N LEU A 389 -15.27 4.93 -41.61
CA LEU A 389 -15.56 4.46 -42.97
C LEU A 389 -14.35 4.65 -43.89
N ASN A 390 -13.74 5.83 -43.90
CA ASN A 390 -12.55 6.10 -44.71
C ASN A 390 -11.40 5.16 -44.34
N ARG A 391 -11.14 4.98 -43.04
CA ARG A 391 -10.09 4.06 -42.56
C ARG A 391 -10.39 2.60 -42.88
N SER A 392 -11.67 2.19 -42.86
CA SER A 392 -12.06 0.83 -43.24
C SER A 392 -11.62 0.53 -44.67
N VAL A 393 -11.83 1.48 -45.58
CA VAL A 393 -11.41 1.39 -46.97
C VAL A 393 -9.90 1.23 -47.09
N ASP A 394 -9.13 2.07 -46.39
CA ASP A 394 -7.66 2.03 -46.43
C ASP A 394 -7.12 0.70 -45.88
N TYR A 395 -7.65 0.22 -44.75
CA TYR A 395 -7.24 -1.04 -44.17
C TYR A 395 -7.63 -2.25 -45.04
N LEU A 396 -8.83 -2.24 -45.61
CA LEU A 396 -9.25 -3.29 -46.54
C LEU A 396 -8.37 -3.32 -47.79
N ALA A 397 -8.08 -2.17 -48.39
CA ALA A 397 -7.17 -2.07 -49.53
C ALA A 397 -5.78 -2.65 -49.18
N ASN A 398 -5.21 -2.28 -48.04
CA ASN A 398 -3.92 -2.80 -47.59
C ASN A 398 -3.91 -4.33 -47.43
N ILE A 399 -4.90 -4.90 -46.75
CA ILE A 399 -4.96 -6.36 -46.54
C ILE A 399 -5.18 -7.09 -47.87
N PHE A 400 -6.05 -6.59 -48.74
CA PHE A 400 -6.28 -7.21 -50.05
C PHE A 400 -5.07 -7.09 -50.97
N ALA A 401 -4.31 -5.99 -50.92
CA ALA A 401 -3.03 -5.88 -51.62
C ALA A 401 -2.04 -6.94 -51.10
N TRP A 402 -1.92 -7.11 -49.78
CA TRP A 402 -1.08 -8.16 -49.21
C TRP A 402 -1.52 -9.56 -49.64
N LYS A 403 -2.83 -9.88 -49.56
CA LYS A 403 -3.36 -11.18 -50.00
C LYS A 403 -3.12 -11.41 -51.50
N ARG A 404 -3.31 -10.39 -52.34
CA ARG A 404 -2.99 -10.44 -53.78
C ARG A 404 -1.53 -10.83 -54.00
N GLU A 405 -0.58 -10.14 -53.37
CA GLU A 405 0.84 -10.46 -53.54
C GLU A 405 1.19 -11.88 -53.07
N LYS A 406 0.56 -12.37 -52.00
CA LYS A 406 0.76 -13.76 -51.53
C LYS A 406 0.20 -14.82 -52.49
N SER A 407 -0.83 -14.49 -53.27
CA SER A 407 -1.42 -15.41 -54.26
C SER A 407 -0.71 -15.38 -55.63
N LYS A 408 0.13 -14.38 -55.87
CA LYS A 408 0.81 -14.17 -57.16
C LYS A 408 1.69 -15.37 -57.53
N GLY A 409 1.38 -16.00 -58.67
CA GLY A 409 2.11 -17.18 -59.15
C GLY A 409 1.85 -18.47 -58.36
N VAL A 410 0.97 -18.43 -57.36
CA VAL A 410 0.60 -19.59 -56.53
C VAL A 410 -0.84 -20.02 -56.81
N ASN A 411 -1.78 -19.07 -56.77
CA ASN A 411 -3.19 -19.29 -57.08
C ASN A 411 -3.74 -18.12 -57.92
N PRO A 412 -3.77 -18.24 -59.25
CA PRO A 412 -4.24 -17.17 -60.14
C PRO A 412 -5.67 -16.72 -59.86
N LYS A 413 -6.56 -17.65 -59.47
CA LYS A 413 -7.96 -17.32 -59.17
C LYS A 413 -8.07 -16.42 -57.93
N ASP A 414 -7.31 -16.74 -56.88
CA ASP A 414 -7.29 -15.93 -55.65
C ASP A 414 -6.62 -14.57 -55.92
N PHE A 415 -5.56 -14.55 -56.75
CA PHE A 415 -4.90 -13.31 -57.16
C PHE A 415 -5.90 -12.35 -57.81
N ASP A 416 -6.64 -12.81 -58.83
CA ASP A 416 -7.61 -11.99 -59.55
C ASP A 416 -8.74 -11.50 -58.63
N ALA A 417 -9.22 -12.36 -57.73
CA ALA A 417 -10.26 -12.01 -56.77
C ALA A 417 -9.79 -10.93 -55.76
N PHE A 418 -8.58 -11.08 -55.21
CA PHE A 418 -8.02 -10.10 -54.28
C PHE A 418 -7.62 -8.80 -54.96
N ASP A 419 -7.15 -8.84 -56.22
CA ASP A 419 -6.86 -7.63 -57.00
C ASP A 419 -8.12 -6.81 -57.29
N ALA A 420 -9.23 -7.49 -57.62
CA ALA A 420 -10.52 -6.83 -57.81
C ALA A 420 -11.00 -6.14 -56.52
N LYS A 421 -10.87 -6.79 -55.36
CA LYS A 421 -11.21 -6.21 -54.05
C LYS A 421 -10.28 -5.06 -53.67
N TYR A 422 -8.97 -5.20 -53.91
CA TYR A 422 -8.01 -4.12 -53.72
C TYR A 422 -8.42 -2.88 -54.53
N LYS A 423 -8.64 -3.03 -55.85
CA LYS A 423 -9.06 -1.93 -56.73
C LYS A 423 -10.37 -1.28 -56.30
N LEU A 424 -11.33 -2.07 -55.82
CA LEU A 424 -12.59 -1.54 -55.30
C LEU A 424 -12.34 -0.56 -54.15
N TYR A 425 -11.64 -1.01 -53.10
CA TYR A 425 -11.40 -0.16 -51.92
C TYR A 425 -10.42 0.97 -52.22
N ASP A 426 -9.34 0.72 -52.96
CA ASP A 426 -8.38 1.76 -53.38
C ASP A 426 -9.06 2.89 -54.16
N SER A 427 -10.03 2.55 -55.04
CA SER A 427 -10.82 3.56 -55.76
C SER A 427 -11.70 4.43 -54.84
N GLU A 428 -11.97 3.98 -53.62
CA GLU A 428 -12.75 4.70 -52.61
C GLU A 428 -11.90 5.44 -51.58
N HIS A 429 -10.58 5.40 -51.72
CA HIS A 429 -9.66 6.18 -50.90
C HIS A 429 -10.09 7.65 -50.87
N ASP A 430 -10.12 8.23 -49.68
CA ASP A 430 -10.48 9.63 -49.41
C ASP A 430 -11.91 10.07 -49.77
N LYS A 431 -12.75 9.20 -50.33
CA LYS A 431 -14.12 9.56 -50.73
C LYS A 431 -15.04 9.95 -49.58
N TYR A 432 -14.70 9.56 -48.35
CA TYR A 432 -15.56 9.72 -47.17
C TYR A 432 -14.98 10.69 -46.13
N LYS A 433 -13.93 11.45 -46.48
CA LYS A 433 -13.40 12.52 -45.64
C LYS A 433 -14.41 13.67 -45.58
N ASN A 434 -14.81 14.03 -44.36
CA ASN A 434 -15.60 15.23 -44.04
C ASN A 434 -14.72 16.29 -43.38
#